data_AF-A0A381UFM8-F1
#
_entry.id   AF-A0A381UFM8-F1
#
_cell.length_a   1.000
_cell.length_b   1.000
_cell.length_c   1.000
_cell.angle_alpha   90.00
_cell.angle_beta   90.00
_cell.angle_gamma   90.00
#
_symmetry.space_group_name_H-M   'P 1'
#
loop_
_entity.id
_entity.type
_entity.pdbx_description
1 polymer ?
#
loop_
_entity_poly.entity_id
_entity_poly.type
_entity_poly.pdbx_seq_one_letter_code
_entity_poly.pdbx_strand_id
1 'polypeptide(L)'
;VLEKVLKLGIDRVLLDALYRDRLRGLRNRAEEAGLSKSGSVEVVRARLIQHHILGDDDLSWEGIQSMTHKEIGEVLKVFGIKSSGSHKERRQRLWLHLNFDSRRLT
;
A
#
# COMPACT_ATOMS: atom_id res chain seq x y z
N VAL A 1 7.69 4.42 23.04
CA VAL A 1 8.60 3.43 22.39
C VAL A 1 7.91 2.09 22.20
N LEU A 2 7.35 1.47 23.26
CA LEU A 2 6.63 0.19 23.15
C LEU A 2 5.45 0.21 22.17
N GLU A 3 4.59 1.24 22.20
CA GLU A 3 3.41 1.30 21.30
C GLU A 3 3.80 1.31 19.81
N LYS A 4 4.87 2.03 19.45
CA LYS A 4 5.36 2.06 18.07
C LYS A 4 5.96 0.72 17.64
N VAL A 5 6.65 0.03 18.55
CA VAL A 5 7.21 -1.31 18.30
C VAL A 5 6.10 -2.35 18.14
N LEU A 6 5.07 -2.29 18.99
CA LEU A 6 3.89 -3.15 18.91
C LEU A 6 3.11 -2.89 17.62
N LYS A 7 2.87 -1.62 17.26
CA LYS A 7 2.23 -1.23 16.00
C LYS A 7 2.99 -1.82 14.80
N LEU A 8 4.30 -1.60 14.71
CA LEU A 8 5.13 -2.19 13.65
C LEU A 8 5.11 -3.72 13.60
N GLY A 9 4.98 -4.39 14.76
CA GLY A 9 4.83 -5.84 14.83
C GLY A 9 3.47 -6.33 14.32
N ILE A 10 2.38 -5.68 14.76
CA ILE A 10 1.01 -5.92 14.33
C ILE A 10 0.88 -5.66 12.82
N ASP A 11 1.45 -4.56 12.33
CA ASP A 11 1.45 -4.17 10.93
C ASP A 11 2.11 -5.24 10.05
N ARG A 12 3.20 -5.88 10.52
CA ARG A 12 3.86 -6.97 9.78
C ARG A 12 3.02 -8.23 9.70
N VAL A 13 2.37 -8.61 10.80
CA VAL A 13 1.46 -9.78 10.82
C VAL A 13 0.26 -9.53 9.91
N LEU A 14 -0.31 -8.33 9.99
CA LEU A 14 -1.41 -7.92 9.13
C LEU A 14 -0.98 -7.87 7.66
N LEU A 15 0.19 -7.31 7.36
CA LEU A 15 0.72 -7.23 6.00
C LEU A 15 0.88 -8.62 5.38
N ASP A 16 1.48 -9.57 6.10
CA ASP A 16 1.64 -10.97 5.64
C ASP A 16 0.27 -11.63 5.42
N ALA A 17 -0.71 -11.40 6.31
CA ALA A 17 -2.07 -11.89 6.13
C ALA A 17 -2.71 -11.31 4.86
N LEU A 18 -2.57 -10.01 4.59
CA LEU A 18 -3.09 -9.36 3.38
C LEU A 18 -2.42 -9.88 2.09
N TYR A 19 -1.16 -10.31 2.14
CA TYR A 19 -0.49 -10.94 1.00
C TYR A 19 -0.97 -12.37 0.73
N ARG A 20 -1.23 -13.15 1.79
CA ARG A 20 -1.66 -14.55 1.68
C ARG A 20 -3.14 -14.71 1.36
N ASP A 21 -3.95 -13.69 1.64
CA ASP A 21 -5.39 -13.76 1.44
C ASP A 21 -5.78 -13.79 -0.06
N ARG A 22 -6.90 -14.45 -0.35
CA ARG A 22 -7.49 -14.50 -1.70
C ARG A 22 -8.42 -13.31 -1.89
N LEU A 23 -8.77 -13.01 -3.15
CA LEU A 23 -9.63 -11.89 -3.51
C LEU A 23 -10.93 -11.82 -2.68
N ARG A 24 -11.57 -12.97 -2.42
CA ARG A 24 -12.81 -13.03 -1.63
C ARG A 24 -12.58 -12.55 -0.19
N GLY A 25 -11.52 -13.00 0.47
CA GLY A 25 -11.19 -12.58 1.83
C GLY A 25 -10.80 -11.10 1.90
N LEU A 26 -10.00 -10.63 0.94
CA LEU A 26 -9.66 -9.21 0.81
C LEU A 26 -10.91 -8.34 0.62
N ARG A 27 -11.88 -8.76 -0.19
CA ARG A 27 -13.15 -8.04 -0.38
C ARG A 27 -13.97 -7.99 0.91
N ASN A 28 -14.06 -9.08 1.65
CA ASN A 28 -14.77 -9.09 2.93
C ASN A 28 -14.12 -8.11 3.92
N ARG A 29 -12.78 -8.16 4.07
CA ARG A 29 -12.03 -7.22 4.92
C ARG A 29 -12.21 -5.77 4.48
N ALA A 30 -12.21 -5.51 3.17
CA ALA A 30 -12.45 -4.17 2.65
C ALA A 30 -13.86 -3.68 3.02
N GLU A 31 -14.88 -4.52 2.89
CA GLU A 31 -16.24 -4.18 3.32
C GLU A 31 -16.37 -3.95 4.83
N GLU A 32 -15.75 -4.79 5.64
CA GLU A 32 -15.69 -4.61 7.10
C GLU A 32 -15.02 -3.29 7.50
N ALA A 33 -14.01 -2.86 6.74
CA ALA A 33 -13.33 -1.58 6.91
C ALA A 33 -14.06 -0.38 6.23
N GLY A 34 -15.23 -0.58 5.62
CA GLY A 34 -15.96 0.47 4.90
C GLY A 34 -15.29 0.94 3.59
N LEU A 35 -14.39 0.14 3.05
CA LEU A 35 -13.64 0.39 1.82
C LEU A 35 -14.31 -0.26 0.60
N SER A 36 -14.02 0.28 -0.59
CA SER A 36 -14.50 -0.33 -1.83
C SER A 36 -13.94 -1.75 -2.03
N LYS A 37 -14.82 -2.66 -2.47
CA LYS A 37 -14.50 -4.05 -2.86
C LYS A 37 -14.06 -4.20 -4.32
N SER A 38 -14.10 -3.12 -5.10
CA SER A 38 -13.84 -3.17 -6.54
C SER A 38 -12.34 -3.28 -6.84
N GLY A 39 -12.05 -3.91 -7.99
CA GLY A 39 -10.70 -4.10 -8.51
C GLY A 39 -10.19 -5.54 -8.47
N SER A 40 -8.95 -5.71 -8.93
CA SER A 40 -8.16 -6.94 -8.80
C SER A 40 -7.72 -7.19 -7.36
N VAL A 41 -7.08 -8.34 -7.12
CA VAL A 41 -6.43 -8.68 -5.84
C VAL A 41 -5.50 -7.57 -5.38
N GLU A 42 -4.61 -7.12 -6.25
CA GLU A 42 -3.61 -6.09 -5.93
C GLU A 42 -4.26 -4.75 -5.59
N VAL A 43 -5.34 -4.37 -6.28
CA VAL A 43 -6.05 -3.10 -6.01
C VAL A 43 -6.72 -3.13 -4.64
N VAL A 44 -7.41 -4.22 -4.29
CA VAL A 44 -8.06 -4.34 -2.96
C VAL A 44 -7.00 -4.47 -1.87
N ARG A 45 -5.90 -5.20 -2.13
CA ARG A 45 -4.78 -5.33 -1.19
C ARG A 45 -4.11 -3.99 -0.92
N ALA A 46 -3.78 -3.22 -1.96
CA ALA A 46 -3.17 -1.90 -1.84
C ALA A 46 -4.04 -0.98 -0.98
N ARG A 47 -5.36 -1.00 -1.20
CA ARG A 47 -6.33 -0.21 -0.43
C ARG A 47 -6.33 -0.59 1.07
N LEU A 48 -6.29 -1.89 1.37
CA LEU A 48 -6.23 -2.37 2.76
C LEU A 48 -4.89 -2.03 3.43
N ILE A 49 -3.78 -2.17 2.71
CA ILE A 49 -2.44 -1.78 3.20
C ILE A 49 -2.41 -0.28 3.49
N GLN A 50 -2.90 0.54 2.56
CA GLN A 50 -3.00 1.99 2.75
C GLN A 50 -3.80 2.34 4.00
N HIS A 51 -4.97 1.72 4.17
CA HIS A 51 -5.85 2.05 5.29
C HIS A 51 -5.31 1.59 6.65
N HIS A 52 -4.79 0.36 6.75
CA HIS A 52 -4.42 -0.22 8.04
C HIS A 52 -2.96 0.02 8.43
N ILE A 53 -2.04 0.13 7.47
CA ILE A 53 -0.59 0.15 7.72
C ILE A 53 -0.02 1.55 7.46
N LEU A 54 -0.44 2.18 6.36
CA LEU A 54 0.02 3.51 5.94
C LEU A 54 -1.02 4.60 6.21
N GLY A 55 -1.92 4.38 7.18
CA GLY A 55 -3.04 5.30 7.45
C GLY A 55 -2.58 6.68 7.94
N ASP A 56 -1.36 6.79 8.45
CA ASP A 56 -0.74 8.04 8.88
C ASP A 56 0.09 8.72 7.77
N ASP A 57 0.35 8.03 6.65
CA ASP A 57 1.16 8.54 5.53
C ASP A 57 0.29 9.31 4.53
N ASP A 58 0.72 10.52 4.15
CA ASP A 58 0.08 11.26 3.07
C ASP A 58 0.47 10.68 1.70
N LEU A 59 -0.38 9.80 1.20
CA LEU A 59 -0.26 9.19 -0.14
C LEU A 59 -1.03 9.95 -1.22
N SER A 60 -1.41 11.21 -0.97
CA SER A 60 -1.92 12.10 -2.00
C SER A 60 -0.85 12.41 -3.05
N TRP A 61 -1.26 13.05 -4.16
CA TRP A 61 -0.30 13.53 -5.15
C TRP A 61 0.76 14.44 -4.52
N GLU A 62 0.34 15.40 -3.70
CA GLU A 62 1.24 16.35 -3.04
C GLU A 62 2.14 15.66 -2.01
N GLY A 63 1.55 14.76 -1.21
CA GLY A 63 2.29 13.92 -0.27
C GLY A 63 3.42 13.15 -0.96
N ILE A 64 3.11 12.43 -2.04
CA ILE A 64 4.09 11.68 -2.83
C ILE A 64 5.16 12.58 -3.46
N GLN A 65 4.82 13.81 -3.88
CA GLN A 65 5.80 14.77 -4.40
C GLN A 65 6.76 15.26 -3.30
N SER A 66 6.27 15.38 -2.07
CA SER A 66 7.04 15.87 -0.92
C SER A 66 7.90 14.79 -0.25
N MET A 67 7.58 13.52 -0.44
CA MET A 67 8.34 12.40 0.13
C MET A 67 9.79 12.39 -0.32
N THR A 68 10.68 12.06 0.61
CA THR A 68 12.08 11.81 0.32
C THR A 68 12.27 10.50 -0.46
N HIS A 69 13.43 10.37 -1.12
CA HIS A 69 13.79 9.15 -1.86
C HIS A 69 13.78 7.89 -0.98
N LYS A 70 14.09 8.06 0.31
CA LYS A 70 14.07 6.99 1.32
C LYS A 70 12.64 6.61 1.67
N GLU A 71 11.78 7.58 1.99
CA GLU A 71 10.38 7.33 2.38
C GLU A 71 9.61 6.59 1.29
N ILE A 72 9.68 7.07 0.04
CA ILE A 72 9.07 6.35 -1.09
C ILE A 72 9.63 4.93 -1.21
N GLY A 73 10.92 4.74 -0.95
CA GLY A 73 11.55 3.44 -0.96
C GLY A 73 10.94 2.47 0.06
N GLU A 74 10.65 2.95 1.27
CA GLU A 74 10.01 2.15 2.32
C GLU A 74 8.54 1.88 2.01
N VAL A 75 7.79 2.88 1.55
CA VAL A 75 6.38 2.72 1.12
C VAL A 75 6.27 1.67 0.00
N LEU A 76 7.14 1.71 -1.00
CA LEU A 76 7.16 0.72 -2.08
C LEU A 76 7.41 -0.70 -1.56
N LYS A 77 8.27 -0.87 -0.55
CA LYS A 77 8.52 -2.19 0.07
C LYS A 77 7.31 -2.70 0.82
N VAL A 78 6.57 -1.82 1.51
CA VAL A 78 5.31 -2.18 2.18
C VAL A 78 4.29 -2.70 1.16
N PHE A 79 4.21 -2.07 -0.02
CA PHE A 79 3.39 -2.57 -1.13
C PHE A 79 4.00 -3.77 -1.89
N GLY A 80 5.16 -4.29 -1.50
CA GLY A 80 5.79 -5.43 -2.18
C GLY A 80 6.25 -5.09 -3.59
N ILE A 81 6.45 -3.80 -3.86
CA ILE A 81 6.84 -3.24 -5.14
C ILE A 81 8.36 -3.01 -5.16
N LYS A 82 8.99 -3.20 -6.32
CA LYS A 82 10.41 -2.91 -6.50
C LYS A 82 10.73 -1.46 -6.11
N SER A 83 11.57 -1.31 -5.09
CA SER A 83 12.00 -0.01 -4.55
C SER A 83 13.30 0.51 -5.19
N SER A 84 13.80 -0.08 -6.27
CA SER A 84 15.00 0.41 -6.97
C SER A 84 14.67 1.45 -8.04
N GLY A 85 15.68 2.20 -8.48
CA GLY A 85 15.56 3.22 -9.52
C GLY A 85 15.62 4.66 -8.98
N SER A 86 15.55 5.60 -9.91
CA SER A 86 15.55 7.04 -9.66
C SER A 86 14.35 7.49 -8.84
N HIS A 87 14.46 8.66 -8.24
CA HIS A 87 13.38 9.22 -7.43
C HIS A 87 12.08 9.42 -8.24
N LYS A 88 12.20 9.84 -9.50
CA LYS A 88 11.07 10.00 -10.42
C LYS A 88 10.37 8.67 -10.73
N GLU A 89 11.13 7.63 -11.06
CA GLU A 89 10.57 6.30 -11.36
C GLU A 89 9.85 5.69 -10.16
N ARG A 90 10.41 5.87 -8.95
CA ARG A 90 9.78 5.38 -7.72
C ARG A 90 8.45 6.10 -7.44
N ARG A 91 8.40 7.43 -7.57
CA ARG A 91 7.14 8.20 -7.45
C ARG A 91 6.10 7.77 -8.47
N GLN A 92 6.51 7.61 -9.73
CA GLN A 92 5.63 7.13 -10.78
C GLN A 92 5.06 5.75 -10.46
N ARG A 93 5.91 4.83 -9.99
CA ARG A 93 5.48 3.47 -9.63
C ARG A 93 4.48 3.46 -8.46
N LEU A 94 4.76 4.24 -7.42
CA LEU A 94 3.84 4.40 -6.29
C LEU A 94 2.51 5.00 -6.74
N TRP A 95 2.55 6.07 -7.52
CA TRP A 95 1.36 6.74 -8.06
C TRP A 95 0.49 5.79 -8.89
N LEU A 96 1.12 5.03 -9.80
CA LEU A 96 0.43 4.06 -10.63
C LEU A 96 -0.21 2.96 -9.80
N HIS A 97 0.48 2.44 -8.78
CA HIS A 97 -0.07 1.40 -7.91
C HIS A 97 -1.31 1.86 -7.13
N LEU A 98 -1.31 3.11 -6.64
CA LEU A 98 -2.41 3.66 -5.87
C LEU A 98 -3.62 4.00 -6.74
N ASN A 99 -3.39 4.48 -7.96
CA ASN A 99 -4.45 5.07 -8.79
C ASN A 99 -4.90 4.17 -9.96
N PHE A 100 -4.08 3.21 -10.39
CA PHE A 100 -4.35 2.42 -11.59
C PHE A 100 -4.24 0.92 -11.31
N ASP A 101 -5.24 0.17 -11.78
CA ASP A 101 -5.10 -1.28 -11.97
C ASP A 101 -3.94 -1.50 -12.96
N SER A 102 -2.99 -2.37 -12.61
CA SER A 102 -1.81 -2.71 -13.43
C SER A 102 -2.16 -3.14 -14.86
N ARG A 103 -3.44 -3.43 -15.16
CA ARG A 103 -3.97 -3.72 -16.49
C ARG A 103 -4.22 -2.49 -17.39
N ARG A 104 -4.07 -1.26 -16.90
CA ARG A 104 -4.28 -0.03 -17.70
C ARG A 104 -2.97 0.58 -18.24
N LEU A 105 -1.86 -0.12 -18.08
CA LEU A 105 -0.53 0.26 -18.58
C LEU A 105 -0.18 -0.41 -19.92
N THR A 106 -1.18 -0.89 -20.67
CA THR A 106 -1.02 -1.36 -22.06
C THR A 106 -1.37 -0.25 -23.04
#